data_AF-A0AAD3X5V9-F1
#
_entry.id   AF-A0AAD3X5V9-F1
#
_cell.length_a   1.000
_cell.length_b   1.000
_cell.length_c   1.000
_cell.angle_alpha   90.00
_cell.angle_beta   90.00
_cell.angle_gamma   90.00
#
_symmetry.space_group_name_H-M   'P 1'
#
loop_
_entity.id
_entity.type
_entity.pdbx_description
1 polymer ?
#
loop_
_entity_poly.entity_id
_entity_poly.type
_entity_poly.pdbx_seq_one_letter_code
_entity_poly.pdbx_strand_id
1 'polypeptide(L)'
;MASRLIDEDPALAHEHALAASRRAGRIAIVRETLGITAYATGDFALALRELRTYRRISGKDDQIALMVDSERGIGRSDRALETGRAVDRSALDTPVRVALAIAMSGARLDQGDLELALGELEIPELDPDRAFEWSPALFAARAAVLEDLGRTDEAEFWAHRAEVAAEALGVDEAGDEEIFIEDSLIEGEFPDDEDGAQSVAAATSDDLAPEGAEEESDVEEESASDDDASAEADPTVEDEVRELLGEDEVEDSDPEA
;
A
#
# COMPACT_ATOMS: atom_id res chain seq x y z
N MET A 1 3.18 -4.45 -21.48
CA MET A 1 3.46 -5.75 -20.82
C MET A 1 3.41 -5.55 -19.32
N ALA A 2 4.27 -4.70 -18.73
CA ALA A 2 4.22 -4.37 -17.30
C ALA A 2 2.83 -3.94 -16.78
N SER A 3 2.14 -2.98 -17.43
CA SER A 3 0.79 -2.55 -17.03
C SER A 3 -0.31 -3.62 -17.12
N ARG A 4 -0.10 -4.75 -17.81
CA ARG A 4 -1.05 -5.88 -17.83
C ARG A 4 -0.71 -6.98 -16.83
N LEU A 5 0.56 -7.07 -16.45
CA LEU A 5 1.07 -8.11 -15.55
C LEU A 5 1.14 -7.64 -14.11
N ILE A 6 0.94 -6.35 -13.82
CA ILE A 6 1.13 -5.86 -12.46
C ILE A 6 0.16 -6.50 -11.46
N ASP A 7 -1.04 -6.86 -11.92
CA ASP A 7 -2.05 -7.52 -11.08
C ASP A 7 -1.92 -9.06 -11.10
N GLU A 8 -1.25 -9.64 -12.11
CA GLU A 8 -1.10 -11.10 -12.30
C GLU A 8 0.26 -11.64 -11.84
N ASP A 9 1.35 -10.97 -12.22
CA ASP A 9 2.75 -11.29 -11.91
C ASP A 9 3.58 -9.99 -11.77
N PRO A 10 3.58 -9.37 -10.57
CA PRO A 10 4.34 -8.15 -10.28
C PRO A 10 5.84 -8.31 -10.50
N ALA A 11 6.39 -9.49 -10.23
CA ALA A 11 7.82 -9.76 -10.34
C ALA A 11 8.27 -9.73 -11.81
N LEU A 12 7.54 -10.41 -12.69
CA LEU A 12 7.82 -10.37 -14.13
C LEU A 12 7.59 -8.96 -14.71
N ALA A 13 6.54 -8.26 -14.26
CA ALA A 13 6.33 -6.86 -14.63
C ALA A 13 7.52 -5.97 -14.25
N HIS A 14 8.10 -6.20 -13.06
CA HIS A 14 9.27 -5.50 -12.56
C HIS A 14 10.52 -5.78 -13.40
N GLU A 15 10.79 -7.03 -13.76
CA GLU A 15 11.91 -7.39 -14.65
C GLU A 15 11.83 -6.67 -16.00
N HIS A 16 10.63 -6.60 -16.58
CA HIS A 16 10.39 -5.85 -17.82
C HIS A 16 10.64 -4.34 -17.64
N ALA A 17 10.19 -3.76 -16.52
CA ALA A 17 10.42 -2.36 -16.20
C ALA A 17 11.91 -2.04 -16.01
N LEU A 18 12.66 -2.92 -15.31
CA LEU A 18 14.11 -2.83 -15.15
C LEU A 18 14.82 -2.87 -16.51
N ALA A 19 14.45 -3.81 -17.38
CA ALA A 19 15.02 -3.92 -18.72
C ALA A 19 14.72 -2.69 -19.60
N ALA A 20 13.55 -2.08 -19.45
CA ALA A 20 13.20 -0.82 -20.12
C ALA A 20 14.03 0.35 -19.58
N SER A 21 14.19 0.45 -18.26
CA SER A 21 14.96 1.50 -17.60
C SER A 21 16.43 1.53 -18.05
N ARG A 22 17.06 0.35 -18.22
CA ARG A 22 18.42 0.24 -18.77
C ARG A 22 18.58 0.88 -20.16
N ARG A 23 17.53 0.92 -20.96
CA ARG A 23 17.55 1.48 -22.34
C ARG A 23 16.99 2.89 -22.43
N ALA A 24 16.08 3.26 -21.52
CA ALA A 24 15.25 4.46 -21.64
C ALA A 24 15.06 5.21 -20.30
N GLY A 25 16.04 5.15 -19.40
CA GLY A 25 15.98 5.76 -18.07
C GLY A 25 15.88 7.30 -18.02
N ARG A 26 15.78 8.01 -19.15
CA ARG A 26 15.48 9.46 -19.14
C ARG A 26 14.01 9.77 -19.48
N ILE A 27 13.20 8.74 -19.76
CA ILE A 27 11.79 8.91 -20.10
C ILE A 27 10.95 8.77 -18.84
N ALA A 28 10.10 9.77 -18.55
CA ALA A 28 9.27 9.82 -17.35
C ALA A 28 8.43 8.54 -17.15
N ILE A 29 7.70 8.10 -18.18
CA ILE A 29 6.84 6.90 -18.08
C ILE A 29 7.63 5.63 -17.73
N VAL A 30 8.91 5.53 -18.14
CA VAL A 30 9.75 4.38 -17.81
C VAL A 30 10.13 4.40 -16.32
N ARG A 31 10.37 5.59 -15.77
CA ARG A 31 10.64 5.80 -14.34
C ARG A 31 9.41 5.54 -13.48
N GLU A 32 8.26 6.02 -13.93
CA GLU A 32 6.97 5.74 -13.31
C GLU A 32 6.69 4.24 -13.28
N THR A 33 6.78 3.56 -14.43
CA THR A 33 6.54 2.11 -14.52
C THR A 33 7.49 1.31 -13.61
N LEU A 34 8.77 1.68 -13.56
CA LEU A 34 9.72 1.03 -12.66
C LEU A 34 9.40 1.30 -11.19
N GLY A 35 9.02 2.53 -10.84
CA GLY A 35 8.61 2.88 -9.48
C GLY A 35 7.37 2.11 -9.02
N ILE A 36 6.34 2.04 -9.87
CA ILE A 36 5.09 1.33 -9.57
C ILE A 36 5.33 -0.18 -9.43
N THR A 37 6.09 -0.79 -10.34
CA THR A 37 6.40 -2.23 -10.23
C THR A 37 7.29 -2.55 -9.04
N ALA A 38 8.26 -1.68 -8.72
CA ALA A 38 9.06 -1.83 -7.50
C ALA A 38 8.19 -1.78 -6.23
N TYR A 39 7.23 -0.85 -6.18
CA TYR A 39 6.25 -0.75 -5.11
C TYR A 39 5.44 -2.05 -4.97
N ALA A 40 4.92 -2.57 -6.07
CA ALA A 40 4.16 -3.82 -6.09
C ALA A 40 4.98 -5.03 -5.63
N THR A 41 6.30 -5.03 -5.83
CA THR A 41 7.22 -6.07 -5.33
C THR A 41 7.74 -5.82 -3.91
N GLY A 42 7.35 -4.72 -3.26
CA GLY A 42 7.80 -4.36 -1.91
C GLY A 42 9.19 -3.71 -1.82
N ASP A 43 9.85 -3.40 -2.94
CA ASP A 43 11.09 -2.61 -2.94
C ASP A 43 10.76 -1.12 -2.86
N PHE A 44 10.36 -0.69 -1.65
CA PHE A 44 9.94 0.68 -1.38
C PHE A 44 11.06 1.70 -1.55
N ALA A 45 12.31 1.31 -1.31
CA ALA A 45 13.46 2.20 -1.50
C ALA A 45 13.68 2.50 -2.99
N LEU A 46 13.61 1.47 -3.85
CA LEU A 46 13.64 1.62 -5.29
C LEU A 46 12.44 2.41 -5.79
N ALA A 47 11.23 2.05 -5.35
CA ALA A 47 10.00 2.75 -5.73
C ALA A 47 10.12 4.26 -5.48
N LEU A 48 10.49 4.65 -4.26
CA LEU A 48 10.65 6.04 -3.88
C LEU A 48 11.69 6.79 -4.73
N ARG A 49 12.84 6.16 -5.03
CA ARG A 49 13.89 6.76 -5.86
C ARG A 49 13.40 7.04 -7.28
N GLU A 50 12.69 6.08 -7.87
CA GLU A 50 12.21 6.17 -9.25
C GLU A 50 11.03 7.13 -9.36
N LEU A 51 10.10 7.13 -8.40
CA LEU A 51 8.96 8.05 -8.35
C LEU A 51 9.38 9.50 -8.12
N ARG A 52 10.40 9.76 -7.29
CA ARG A 52 11.03 11.09 -7.19
C ARG A 52 11.63 11.55 -8.51
N THR A 53 12.27 10.63 -9.23
CA THR A 53 12.84 10.92 -10.55
C THR A 53 11.75 11.18 -11.59
N TYR A 54 10.67 10.39 -11.58
CA TYR A 54 9.47 10.64 -12.38
C TYR A 54 8.96 12.06 -12.14
N ARG A 55 8.65 12.40 -10.88
CA ARG A 55 8.14 13.71 -10.46
C ARG A 55 9.03 14.86 -10.91
N ARG A 56 10.36 14.71 -10.78
CA ARG A 56 11.33 15.72 -11.23
C ARG A 56 11.32 15.92 -12.76
N ILE A 57 11.12 14.87 -13.54
CA ILE A 57 11.14 14.92 -15.01
C ILE A 57 9.78 15.38 -15.55
N SER A 58 8.69 14.85 -15.02
CA SER A 58 7.32 15.12 -15.48
C SER A 58 6.74 16.41 -14.92
N GLY A 59 7.17 16.82 -13.73
CA GLY A 59 6.56 17.90 -12.96
C GLY A 59 5.19 17.54 -12.38
N LYS A 60 4.80 16.25 -12.40
CA LYS A 60 3.48 15.78 -11.98
C LYS A 60 3.51 15.10 -10.63
N ASP A 61 2.40 15.23 -9.90
CA ASP A 61 2.19 14.69 -8.56
C ASP A 61 1.32 13.41 -8.56
N ASP A 62 1.06 12.82 -9.73
CA ASP A 62 0.18 11.66 -9.93
C ASP A 62 0.50 10.48 -9.00
N GLN A 63 1.78 10.30 -8.65
CA GLN A 63 2.27 9.17 -7.83
C GLN A 63 2.61 9.58 -6.39
N ILE A 64 2.08 10.70 -5.90
CA ILE A 64 2.41 11.22 -4.56
C ILE A 64 2.00 10.25 -3.44
N ALA A 65 0.86 9.57 -3.58
CA ALA A 65 0.39 8.58 -2.61
C ALA A 65 1.38 7.42 -2.46
N LEU A 66 1.84 6.84 -3.59
CA LEU A 66 2.86 5.79 -3.59
C LEU A 66 4.19 6.25 -2.99
N MET A 67 4.57 7.52 -3.17
CA MET A 67 5.76 8.07 -2.51
C MET A 67 5.59 8.14 -0.99
N VAL A 68 4.42 8.56 -0.50
CA VAL A 68 4.08 8.58 0.94
C VAL A 68 4.11 7.16 1.51
N ASP A 69 3.44 6.21 0.86
CA ASP A 69 3.44 4.81 1.30
C ASP A 69 4.83 4.17 1.21
N SER A 70 5.64 4.50 0.21
CA SER A 70 7.03 3.99 0.15
C SER A 70 7.89 4.52 1.30
N GLU A 71 7.73 5.78 1.71
CA GLU A 71 8.41 6.31 2.91
C GLU A 71 7.96 5.59 4.19
N ARG A 72 6.67 5.25 4.30
CA ARG A 72 6.16 4.40 5.40
C ARG A 72 6.77 3.01 5.36
N GLY A 73 6.82 2.38 4.17
CA GLY A 73 7.36 1.03 3.96
C GLY A 73 8.84 0.89 4.34
N ILE A 74 9.61 1.99 4.34
CA ILE A 74 10.99 2.02 4.85
C ILE A 74 11.11 2.56 6.29
N GLY A 75 9.99 2.68 7.02
CA GLY A 75 9.93 3.07 8.43
C GLY A 75 10.06 4.57 8.70
N ARG A 76 9.72 5.43 7.73
CA ARG A 76 9.87 6.89 7.83
C ARG A 76 8.53 7.62 7.78
N SER A 77 7.61 7.29 8.69
CA SER A 77 6.28 7.89 8.77
C SER A 77 6.29 9.43 8.88
N ASP A 78 7.22 10.03 9.62
CA ASP A 78 7.39 11.49 9.66
C ASP A 78 7.64 12.08 8.26
N ARG A 79 8.52 11.44 7.48
CA ARG A 79 8.86 11.87 6.10
C ARG A 79 7.73 11.62 5.13
N ALA A 80 6.95 10.56 5.34
CA ALA A 80 5.73 10.29 4.59
C ALA A 80 4.76 11.47 4.73
N LEU A 81 4.51 11.92 5.96
CA LEU A 81 3.63 13.06 6.23
C LEU A 81 4.18 14.39 5.69
N GLU A 82 5.49 14.65 5.80
CA GLU A 82 6.14 15.80 5.17
C GLU A 82 5.93 15.80 3.65
N THR A 83 6.13 14.64 3.02
CA THR A 83 6.01 14.47 1.57
C THR A 83 4.59 14.75 1.08
N GLY A 84 3.57 14.22 1.77
CA GLY A 84 2.18 14.46 1.40
C GLY A 84 1.68 15.88 1.67
N ARG A 85 2.30 16.62 2.61
CA ARG A 85 1.99 18.04 2.87
C ARG A 85 2.68 19.00 1.90
N ALA A 86 3.68 18.54 1.17
CA ALA A 86 4.42 19.37 0.21
C ALA A 86 3.66 19.60 -1.11
N VAL A 87 2.51 18.95 -1.31
CA VAL A 87 1.65 19.12 -2.49
C VAL A 87 0.40 19.93 -2.18
N ASP A 88 -0.09 20.67 -3.17
CA ASP A 88 -1.41 21.29 -3.11
C ASP A 88 -2.48 20.24 -3.42
N ARG A 89 -3.15 19.75 -2.37
CA ARG A 89 -4.20 18.72 -2.49
C ARG A 89 -5.36 19.14 -3.42
N SER A 90 -5.62 20.45 -3.55
CA SER A 90 -6.70 20.97 -4.40
C SER A 90 -6.36 20.93 -5.89
N ALA A 91 -5.08 20.83 -6.24
CA ALA A 91 -4.60 20.70 -7.61
C ALA A 91 -4.50 19.24 -8.08
N LEU A 92 -4.70 18.27 -7.19
CA LEU A 92 -4.69 16.85 -7.52
C LEU A 92 -6.04 16.42 -8.13
N ASP A 93 -5.98 15.44 -9.04
CA ASP A 93 -7.17 14.73 -9.46
C ASP A 93 -7.78 13.96 -8.27
N THR A 94 -9.10 13.80 -8.27
CA THR A 94 -9.85 13.22 -7.16
C THR A 94 -9.32 11.85 -6.70
N PRO A 95 -9.07 10.88 -7.58
CA PRO A 95 -8.54 9.58 -7.15
C PRO A 95 -7.16 9.70 -6.48
N VAL A 96 -6.29 10.57 -6.99
CA VAL A 96 -4.95 10.82 -6.42
C VAL A 96 -5.06 11.49 -5.05
N ARG A 97 -5.98 12.43 -4.87
CA ARG A 97 -6.23 13.07 -3.56
C ARG A 97 -6.74 12.07 -2.53
N VAL A 98 -7.66 11.18 -2.91
CA VAL A 98 -8.17 10.13 -2.02
C VAL A 98 -7.07 9.15 -1.65
N ALA A 99 -6.29 8.66 -2.62
CA ALA A 99 -5.15 7.80 -2.37
C ALA A 99 -4.12 8.45 -1.43
N LEU A 100 -3.87 9.76 -1.60
CA LEU A 100 -2.99 10.51 -0.70
C LEU A 100 -3.56 10.59 0.73
N ALA A 101 -4.86 10.79 0.90
CA ALA A 101 -5.50 10.81 2.22
C ALA A 101 -5.37 9.46 2.92
N ILE A 102 -5.57 8.35 2.20
CA ILE A 102 -5.40 6.98 2.72
C ILE A 102 -3.93 6.76 3.15
N ALA A 103 -2.97 7.09 2.29
CA ALA A 103 -1.54 6.95 2.61
C ALA A 103 -1.11 7.79 3.83
N MET A 104 -1.62 9.02 3.93
CA MET A 104 -1.37 9.92 5.06
C MET A 104 -2.01 9.39 6.36
N SER A 105 -3.21 8.83 6.29
CA SER A 105 -3.86 8.14 7.40
C SER A 105 -3.03 6.95 7.87
N GLY A 106 -2.55 6.11 6.95
CA GLY A 106 -1.62 5.02 7.26
C GLY A 106 -0.34 5.52 7.96
N ALA A 107 0.23 6.64 7.53
CA ALA A 107 1.42 7.20 8.19
C ALA A 107 1.14 7.64 9.63
N ARG A 108 -0.10 8.07 9.93
CA ARG A 108 -0.55 8.38 11.31
C ARG A 108 -0.74 7.13 12.16
N LEU A 109 -1.26 6.05 11.57
CA LEU A 109 -1.34 4.75 12.25
C LEU A 109 0.05 4.24 12.63
N ASP A 110 1.04 4.38 11.74
CA ASP A 110 2.43 4.00 12.03
C ASP A 110 3.03 4.81 13.20
N GLN A 111 2.53 6.04 13.46
CA GLN A 111 2.90 6.87 14.60
C GLN A 111 2.12 6.54 15.89
N GLY A 112 1.05 5.74 15.79
CA GLY A 112 0.10 5.47 16.86
C GLY A 112 -0.92 6.60 17.09
N ASP A 113 -0.99 7.59 16.19
CA ASP A 113 -1.90 8.74 16.29
C ASP A 113 -3.26 8.40 15.65
N LEU A 114 -4.02 7.48 16.25
CA LEU A 114 -5.25 6.92 15.66
C LEU A 114 -6.32 7.97 15.32
N GLU A 115 -6.57 8.95 16.20
CA GLU A 115 -7.54 10.02 15.94
C GLU A 115 -7.09 10.93 14.79
N LEU A 116 -5.79 11.16 14.64
CA LEU A 116 -5.26 11.92 13.51
C LEU A 116 -5.34 11.10 12.21
N ALA A 117 -5.17 9.77 12.30
CA ALA A 117 -5.37 8.88 11.17
C ALA A 117 -6.81 8.96 10.66
N LEU A 118 -7.80 8.96 11.56
CA LEU A 118 -9.20 9.12 11.20
C LEU A 118 -9.46 10.48 10.55
N GLY A 119 -8.86 11.54 11.11
CA GLY A 119 -8.98 12.90 10.58
C GLY A 119 -8.40 13.10 9.18
N GLU A 120 -7.34 12.36 8.79
CA GLU A 120 -6.83 12.43 7.40
C GLU A 120 -7.83 11.86 6.37
N LEU A 121 -8.75 10.97 6.80
CA LEU A 121 -9.78 10.36 5.95
C LEU A 121 -11.08 11.19 5.88
N GLU A 122 -11.20 12.26 6.68
CA GLU A 122 -12.35 13.17 6.66
C GLU A 122 -12.22 14.19 5.51
N ILE A 123 -12.29 13.67 4.29
CA ILE A 123 -12.21 14.44 3.04
C ILE A 123 -13.59 14.61 2.40
N PRO A 124 -13.81 15.62 1.54
CA PRO A 124 -15.10 15.84 0.87
C PRO A 124 -15.58 14.64 0.04
N GLU A 125 -14.65 13.80 -0.42
CA GLU A 125 -14.93 12.57 -1.15
C GLU A 125 -15.53 11.46 -0.25
N LEU A 126 -15.46 11.55 1.07
CA LEU A 126 -16.07 10.57 1.96
C LEU A 126 -17.61 10.72 1.97
N ASP A 127 -18.27 10.17 0.94
CA ASP A 127 -19.73 10.16 0.78
C ASP A 127 -20.23 8.70 0.78
N PRO A 128 -20.85 8.20 1.87
CA PRO A 128 -21.23 6.80 2.00
C PRO A 128 -22.30 6.35 0.99
N ASP A 129 -23.02 7.30 0.37
CA ASP A 129 -24.15 7.02 -0.51
C ASP A 129 -23.77 6.98 -2.00
N ARG A 130 -22.49 7.21 -2.32
CA ARG A 130 -21.97 7.18 -3.69
C ARG A 130 -20.80 6.23 -3.82
N ALA A 131 -20.82 5.43 -4.88
CA ALA A 131 -19.69 4.60 -5.28
C ALA A 131 -18.93 5.24 -6.45
N PHE A 132 -17.69 5.60 -6.21
CA PHE A 132 -16.68 5.95 -7.21
C PHE A 132 -15.53 4.95 -7.15
N GLU A 133 -14.67 4.90 -8.18
CA GLU A 133 -13.52 3.96 -8.26
C GLU A 133 -12.64 3.91 -6.99
N TRP A 134 -12.54 5.01 -6.24
CA TRP A 134 -11.74 5.11 -5.02
C TRP A 134 -12.54 4.85 -3.73
N SER A 135 -13.87 4.79 -3.80
CA SER A 135 -14.76 4.69 -2.63
C SER A 135 -14.52 3.41 -1.82
N PRO A 136 -14.41 2.21 -2.43
CA PRO A 136 -14.18 0.99 -1.65
C PRO A 136 -12.91 1.08 -0.78
N ALA A 137 -11.81 1.58 -1.36
CA ALA A 137 -10.55 1.73 -0.64
C ALA A 137 -10.64 2.77 0.49
N LEU A 138 -11.33 3.90 0.27
CA LEU A 138 -11.51 4.94 1.29
C LEU A 138 -12.36 4.44 2.46
N PHE A 139 -13.46 3.74 2.18
CA PHE A 139 -14.35 3.19 3.20
C PHE A 139 -13.68 2.08 4.00
N ALA A 140 -12.95 1.18 3.33
CA ALA A 140 -12.16 0.14 4.00
C ALA A 140 -11.07 0.73 4.91
N ALA A 141 -10.36 1.76 4.44
CA ALA A 141 -9.36 2.45 5.27
C ALA A 141 -10.00 3.08 6.51
N ARG A 142 -11.17 3.71 6.36
CA ARG A 142 -11.91 4.30 7.50
C ARG A 142 -12.39 3.25 8.49
N ALA A 143 -12.91 2.12 7.99
CA ALA A 143 -13.33 1.00 8.82
C ALA A 143 -12.17 0.48 9.68
N ALA A 144 -11.00 0.26 9.07
CA ALA A 144 -9.80 -0.20 9.78
C ALA A 144 -9.37 0.77 10.90
N VAL A 145 -9.34 2.08 10.64
CA VAL A 145 -9.00 3.07 11.68
C VAL A 145 -10.04 3.10 12.81
N LEU A 146 -11.32 2.96 12.50
CA LEU A 146 -12.39 2.92 13.49
C LEU A 146 -12.30 1.65 14.36
N GLU A 147 -11.92 0.52 13.76
CA GLU A 147 -11.67 -0.72 14.49
C GLU A 147 -10.49 -0.57 15.46
N ASP A 148 -9.37 0.02 15.02
CA ASP A 148 -8.22 0.32 15.88
C ASP A 148 -8.57 1.26 17.05
N LEU A 149 -9.51 2.18 16.84
CA LEU A 149 -10.07 3.07 17.86
C LEU A 149 -11.08 2.39 18.80
N GLY A 150 -11.47 1.13 18.53
CA GLY A 150 -12.49 0.39 19.26
C GLY A 150 -13.92 0.86 19.00
N ARG A 151 -14.16 1.59 17.91
CA ARG A 151 -15.50 2.06 17.49
C ARG A 151 -16.15 1.03 16.56
N THR A 152 -16.40 -0.16 17.10
CA THR A 152 -16.75 -1.36 16.33
C THR A 152 -18.01 -1.19 15.47
N ASP A 153 -19.08 -0.60 15.99
CA ASP A 153 -20.34 -0.43 15.23
C ASP A 153 -20.14 0.47 13.99
N GLU A 154 -19.36 1.54 14.14
CA GLU A 154 -19.04 2.43 13.02
C GLU A 154 -18.09 1.74 12.03
N ALA A 155 -17.13 0.96 12.52
CA ALA A 155 -16.24 0.18 11.68
C ALA A 155 -17.02 -0.80 10.80
N GLU A 156 -17.99 -1.53 11.37
CA GLU A 156 -18.85 -2.46 10.65
C GLU A 156 -19.69 -1.74 9.58
N PHE A 157 -20.27 -0.57 9.89
CA PHE A 157 -20.97 0.25 8.91
C PHE A 157 -20.08 0.60 7.71
N TRP A 158 -18.86 1.10 7.96
CA TRP A 158 -17.95 1.50 6.88
C TRP A 158 -17.40 0.30 6.11
N ALA A 159 -17.18 -0.84 6.77
CA ALA A 159 -16.79 -2.09 6.12
C ALA A 159 -17.88 -2.57 5.15
N HIS A 160 -19.14 -2.56 5.60
CA HIS A 160 -20.27 -2.90 4.73
C HIS A 160 -20.39 -1.95 3.54
N ARG A 161 -20.23 -0.63 3.76
CA ARG A 161 -20.23 0.34 2.65
C ARG A 161 -19.08 0.09 1.66
N ALA A 162 -17.91 -0.34 2.13
CA ALA A 162 -16.80 -0.71 1.25
C ALA A 162 -17.15 -1.90 0.35
N GLU A 163 -17.76 -2.94 0.92
CA GLU A 163 -18.21 -4.13 0.18
C GLU A 163 -19.27 -3.77 -0.86
N VAL A 164 -20.31 -3.01 -0.47
CA VAL A 164 -21.39 -2.60 -1.37
C VAL A 164 -20.86 -1.71 -2.49
N ALA A 165 -19.94 -0.79 -2.21
CA ALA A 165 -19.30 0.02 -3.23
C ALA A 165 -18.48 -0.82 -4.22
N ALA A 166 -17.77 -1.85 -3.74
CA ALA A 166 -17.00 -2.76 -4.58
C ALA A 166 -17.90 -3.62 -5.49
N GLU A 167 -19.02 -4.13 -4.95
CA GLU A 167 -20.02 -4.88 -5.71
C GLU A 167 -20.67 -3.99 -6.77
N ALA A 168 -21.07 -2.77 -6.40
CA ALA A 168 -21.71 -1.82 -7.31
C ALA A 168 -20.81 -1.51 -8.51
N LEU A 169 -19.54 -1.19 -8.28
CA LEU A 169 -18.59 -0.86 -9.35
C LEU A 169 -18.19 -2.05 -10.21
N GLY A 170 -18.66 -3.26 -9.87
CA GLY A 170 -18.18 -4.49 -10.46
C GLY A 170 -16.67 -4.49 -10.41
N VAL A 171 -16.07 -4.38 -9.22
CA VAL A 171 -14.60 -4.43 -9.09
C VAL A 171 -14.04 -5.79 -9.56
N ASP A 172 -14.91 -6.76 -9.88
CA ASP A 172 -14.60 -7.98 -10.66
C ASP A 172 -14.69 -7.82 -12.19
N GLU A 173 -15.30 -6.75 -12.74
CA GLU A 173 -15.54 -6.55 -14.18
C GLU A 173 -15.67 -5.05 -14.61
N ALA A 174 -14.58 -4.29 -14.46
CA ALA A 174 -14.17 -3.09 -15.22
C ALA A 174 -15.21 -2.01 -15.64
N GLY A 175 -15.06 -0.80 -15.07
CA GLY A 175 -15.17 0.46 -15.82
C GLY A 175 -16.05 1.54 -15.19
N ASP A 176 -15.54 2.78 -15.18
CA ASP A 176 -16.15 4.03 -14.70
C ASP A 176 -17.69 4.13 -14.89
N GLU A 177 -18.46 3.76 -13.87
CA GLU A 177 -19.90 3.99 -13.81
C GLU A 177 -20.27 4.46 -12.38
N GLU A 178 -20.77 5.70 -12.27
CA GLU A 178 -21.32 6.23 -11.01
C GLU A 178 -22.60 5.45 -10.68
N ILE A 179 -22.57 4.65 -9.62
CA ILE A 179 -23.72 3.86 -9.18
C ILE A 179 -24.17 4.35 -7.81
N PHE A 180 -25.47 4.63 -7.71
CA PHE A 180 -26.12 5.02 -6.47
C PHE A 180 -26.30 3.78 -5.60
N ILE A 181 -25.76 3.83 -4.37
CA ILE A 181 -25.94 2.77 -3.39
C ILE A 181 -27.34 2.94 -2.78
N GLU A 182 -28.26 2.03 -3.08
CA GLU A 182 -29.59 2.02 -2.45
C GLU A 182 -29.50 1.35 -1.08
N ASP A 183 -29.75 2.14 -0.04
CA ASP A 183 -29.69 1.76 1.38
C ASP A 183 -30.78 0.73 1.69
N SER A 184 -30.50 -0.55 1.44
CA SER A 184 -31.35 -1.65 1.84
C SER A 184 -31.15 -1.89 3.34
N LEU A 185 -31.84 -1.07 4.15
CA LEU A 185 -32.00 -1.12 5.60
C LEU A 185 -31.36 -2.34 6.28
N ILE A 186 -30.18 -2.13 6.87
CA ILE A 186 -29.79 -2.89 8.06
C ILE A 186 -30.73 -2.42 9.17
N GLU A 187 -31.87 -3.10 9.35
CA GLU A 187 -32.68 -3.03 10.57
C GLU A 187 -31.91 -3.74 11.69
N GLY A 188 -30.82 -3.11 12.14
CA GLY A 188 -30.18 -3.38 13.41
C GLY A 188 -30.70 -2.35 14.40
N GLU A 189 -31.83 -2.66 15.05
CA GLU A 189 -32.35 -1.92 16.20
C GLU A 189 -31.20 -1.72 17.20
N PHE A 190 -30.74 -0.48 17.39
CA PHE A 190 -29.87 -0.11 18.50
C PHE A 190 -30.63 -0.34 19.81
N PRO A 191 -30.27 -1.33 20.65
CA PRO A 191 -30.90 -1.44 21.95
C PRO A 191 -30.18 -0.47 22.89
N ASP A 192 -30.82 0.65 23.18
CA ASP A 192 -30.53 1.44 24.38
C ASP A 192 -30.64 0.56 25.63
N ASP A 193 -29.74 0.78 26.58
CA ASP A 193 -29.46 0.00 27.78
C ASP A 193 -30.68 -0.46 28.64
N GLU A 194 -30.52 -1.65 29.25
CA GLU A 194 -30.78 -2.01 30.67
C GLU A 194 -31.45 -3.38 30.91
N ASP A 195 -30.72 -4.22 31.67
CA ASP A 195 -31.13 -5.26 32.63
C ASP A 195 -32.25 -6.27 32.32
N GLY A 196 -31.90 -7.57 32.44
CA GLY A 196 -32.91 -8.60 32.68
C GLY A 196 -32.47 -10.04 32.44
N ALA A 197 -31.80 -10.64 33.42
CA ALA A 197 -31.59 -12.09 33.47
C ALA A 197 -32.92 -12.87 33.41
N GLN A 198 -32.98 -13.92 32.57
CA GLN A 198 -33.47 -15.24 33.00
C GLN A 198 -33.28 -16.35 31.95
N SER A 199 -32.77 -17.46 32.47
CA SER A 199 -32.64 -18.80 31.88
C SER A 199 -33.95 -19.41 31.36
N VAL A 200 -33.85 -20.29 30.36
CA VAL A 200 -34.50 -21.62 30.41
C VAL A 200 -33.74 -22.66 29.57
N ALA A 201 -33.35 -23.73 30.26
CA ALA A 201 -33.04 -25.10 29.83
C ALA A 201 -34.19 -25.74 29.01
N ALA A 202 -34.14 -26.91 28.37
CA ALA A 202 -33.17 -27.91 27.92
C ALA A 202 -34.00 -28.96 27.13
N ALA A 203 -33.35 -29.78 26.28
CA ALA A 203 -33.69 -31.19 25.93
C ALA A 203 -32.82 -31.60 24.72
N THR A 204 -31.64 -32.21 24.89
CA THR A 204 -31.35 -33.65 25.13
C THR A 204 -31.84 -34.62 24.05
N SER A 205 -30.90 -35.24 23.33
CA SER A 205 -30.72 -36.70 23.21
C SER A 205 -29.49 -36.95 22.30
N ASP A 206 -28.36 -37.47 22.79
CA ASP A 206 -28.03 -38.92 23.01
C ASP A 206 -28.01 -39.66 21.66
N ASP A 207 -27.02 -40.42 21.20
CA ASP A 207 -25.79 -41.03 21.74
C ASP A 207 -25.05 -41.64 20.52
N LEU A 208 -23.73 -41.82 20.60
CA LEU A 208 -23.00 -43.06 20.24
C LEU A 208 -21.50 -42.77 20.09
N ALA A 209 -20.75 -43.49 20.92
CA ALA A 209 -19.31 -43.40 21.14
C ALA A 209 -18.54 -44.44 20.27
N PRO A 210 -17.24 -44.74 20.51
CA PRO A 210 -16.19 -44.53 19.50
C PRO A 210 -15.45 -45.82 19.09
N GLU A 211 -14.69 -45.77 17.99
CA GLU A 211 -13.58 -46.70 17.75
C GLU A 211 -12.38 -45.93 17.19
N GLY A 212 -11.25 -46.05 17.90
CA GLY A 212 -9.96 -45.56 17.44
C GLY A 212 -9.20 -46.64 16.69
N ALA A 213 -8.23 -46.21 15.89
CA ALA A 213 -6.94 -46.87 15.72
C ALA A 213 -6.02 -45.94 14.91
N GLU A 214 -4.78 -45.89 15.37
CA GLU A 214 -3.66 -45.09 14.91
C GLU A 214 -3.17 -45.52 13.52
N GLU A 215 -2.52 -44.61 12.79
CA GLU A 215 -1.36 -44.94 11.95
C GLU A 215 -0.53 -43.68 11.64
N GLU A 216 0.75 -43.75 12.00
CA GLU A 216 1.80 -42.77 11.70
C GLU A 216 2.38 -42.96 10.29
N SER A 217 2.88 -41.88 9.68
CA SER A 217 4.12 -41.85 8.88
C SER A 217 4.39 -40.41 8.42
N ASP A 218 5.43 -39.76 8.96
CA ASP A 218 6.84 -39.73 8.51
C ASP A 218 7.06 -38.65 7.43
N VAL A 219 7.54 -37.47 7.87
CA VAL A 219 7.95 -36.36 7.02
C VAL A 219 9.45 -36.18 7.22
N GLU A 220 10.24 -36.63 6.25
CA GLU A 220 11.68 -36.35 6.17
C GLU A 220 11.90 -34.92 5.65
N GLU A 221 12.47 -34.07 6.52
CA GLU A 221 13.25 -32.90 6.13
C GLU A 221 14.59 -33.37 5.53
N GLU A 222 15.00 -32.83 4.39
CA GLU A 222 16.44 -32.66 4.11
C GLU A 222 16.74 -31.25 3.59
N SER A 223 17.55 -30.56 4.38
CA SER A 223 18.31 -29.35 4.08
C SER A 223 19.71 -29.69 3.59
N ALA A 224 20.27 -28.86 2.68
CA ALA A 224 21.69 -28.44 2.55
C ALA A 224 21.96 -28.10 1.06
N SER A 225 22.10 -26.83 0.66
CA SER A 225 23.28 -25.93 0.75
C SER A 225 24.43 -26.29 -0.21
N ASP A 226 24.73 -25.34 -1.12
CA ASP A 226 26.04 -24.74 -1.43
C ASP A 226 25.98 -24.14 -2.86
N ASP A 227 26.09 -22.83 -3.10
CA ASP A 227 27.25 -21.91 -2.97
C ASP A 227 27.73 -21.57 -4.41
N ASP A 228 27.56 -20.32 -4.84
CA ASP A 228 28.59 -19.63 -5.65
C ASP A 228 28.38 -18.11 -5.63
N ALA A 229 29.44 -17.44 -5.23
CA ALA A 229 29.54 -16.01 -5.01
C ALA A 229 30.13 -15.32 -6.24
N SER A 230 29.58 -14.17 -6.61
CA SER A 230 30.28 -13.14 -7.38
C SER A 230 29.69 -11.79 -7.00
N ALA A 231 30.24 -11.21 -5.93
CA ALA A 231 29.97 -9.84 -5.51
C ALA A 231 30.95 -8.90 -6.25
N GLU A 232 30.43 -8.20 -7.26
CA GLU A 232 31.05 -6.97 -7.74
C GLU A 232 30.73 -5.88 -6.70
N ALA A 233 31.75 -5.28 -6.11
CA ALA A 233 31.60 -4.27 -5.08
C ALA A 233 31.09 -2.95 -5.71
N ASP A 234 29.95 -2.46 -5.24
CA ASP A 234 29.46 -1.12 -5.59
C ASP A 234 30.41 -0.03 -5.04
N PRO A 235 30.61 1.09 -5.77
CA PRO A 235 31.45 2.19 -5.33
C PRO A 235 30.87 2.83 -4.06
N THR A 236 31.75 3.20 -3.14
CA THR A 236 31.34 3.79 -1.87
C THR A 236 30.96 5.26 -2.06
N VAL A 237 30.20 5.83 -1.11
CA VAL A 237 29.83 7.26 -1.13
C VAL A 237 31.07 8.17 -1.14
N GLU A 238 32.20 7.71 -0.61
CA GLU A 238 33.47 8.44 -0.69
C GLU A 238 34.07 8.45 -2.10
N ASP A 239 33.75 7.47 -2.94
CA ASP A 239 34.21 7.40 -4.34
C ASP A 239 33.40 8.36 -5.24
N GLU A 240 32.08 8.47 -5.03
CA GLU A 240 31.23 9.45 -5.73
C GLU A 240 31.60 10.90 -5.38
N VAL A 241 31.97 11.17 -4.12
CA VAL A 241 32.40 12.51 -3.69
C VAL A 241 33.75 12.87 -4.30
N ARG A 242 34.68 11.92 -4.42
CA ARG A 242 36.00 12.13 -5.04
C ARG A 242 35.88 12.47 -6.54
N GLU A 243 34.98 11.80 -7.25
CA GLU A 243 34.71 12.07 -8.68
C GLU A 243 34.07 13.47 -8.87
N LEU A 244 33.16 13.88 -7.98
CA LEU A 244 32.52 15.20 -8.03
C LEU A 244 33.47 16.37 -7.71
N LEU A 245 34.54 16.11 -6.95
CA LEU A 245 35.53 17.12 -6.56
C LEU A 245 36.73 17.19 -7.51
N GLY A 246 36.82 16.30 -8.51
CA GLY A 246 37.87 16.33 -9.53
C GLY A 246 39.28 16.08 -8.99
N GLU A 247 39.41 15.29 -7.93
CA GLU A 247 40.68 15.12 -7.20
C GLU A 247 41.69 14.16 -7.88
N ASP A 248 41.35 13.59 -9.04
CA ASP A 248 42.24 12.70 -9.81
C ASP A 248 43.19 13.42 -10.80
N GLU A 249 43.18 14.76 -10.86
CA GLU A 249 44.12 15.53 -11.71
C GLU A 249 45.23 16.23 -10.91
N VAL A 250 46.00 15.51 -10.09
CA VAL A 250 47.33 16.03 -9.67
C VAL A 250 48.34 14.91 -9.40
N GLU A 251 49.21 14.66 -10.38
CA GLU A 251 50.68 14.54 -10.29
C GLU A 251 51.23 13.61 -11.37
N ASP A 252 51.83 14.20 -12.40
CA ASP A 252 53.22 13.83 -12.68
C ASP A 252 53.99 15.11 -13.02
N SER A 253 54.64 15.61 -11.99
CA SER A 253 55.80 16.49 -12.04
C SER A 253 56.93 15.83 -12.84
N ASP A 254 57.62 16.58 -13.71
CA ASP A 254 58.90 17.14 -13.27
C ASP A 254 59.47 18.24 -14.19
N PRO A 255 60.30 19.13 -13.63
CA PRO A 255 60.98 20.24 -14.27
C PRO A 255 62.37 19.84 -14.80
N GLU A 256 63.08 20.84 -15.33
CA GLU A 256 64.51 20.90 -15.72
C GLU A 256 64.77 20.96 -17.23
N ALA A 257 65.00 22.19 -17.72
CA ALA A 257 66.28 22.67 -18.27
C ALA A 257 66.09 24.00 -19.01
#